data_AF-A0AAW7PZT9-F1
#
_entry.id   AF-A0AAW7PZT9-F1
#
_cell.length_a   1.000
_cell.length_b   1.000
_cell.length_c   1.000
_cell.angle_alpha   90.00
_cell.angle_beta   90.00
_cell.angle_gamma   90.00
#
_symmetry.space_group_name_H-M   'P 1'
#
loop_
_entity.id
_entity.type
_entity.pdbx_description
1 polymer ?
#
loop_
_entity_poly.entity_id
_entity_poly.type
_entity_poly.pdbx_seq_one_letter_code
_entity_poly.pdbx_strand_id
1 'polypeptide(L)'
;MKKVTLISIALATTLFTGCAGGSFKQLVDKQLGVPQSKQEMVAQNSDKEMATAFSVLLDPSNQAKKDRTIDVRGVKDGSIELSAYNFIRYTDKINSDKYNELYLTLIENSQPAKIFVDVATKRGNKVKAYKGSINYIVFGDDINTYRLETNGVSYQYTTSPTYIEFDSNNKIVSIMAYMAETQFQSNLPKSELTKDLTFFIVTGAKAKSKQEQLTNKYLEDCFLFNVN
;
A
#
# COMPACT_ATOMS: atom_id res chain seq x y z
N MET A 1 -18.64 28.90 -14.56
CA MET A 1 -18.04 28.03 -15.60
C MET A 1 -16.88 28.75 -16.27
N LYS A 2 -15.61 28.46 -15.92
CA LYS A 2 -14.39 28.93 -16.62
C LYS A 2 -13.06 28.36 -16.05
N LYS A 3 -13.08 27.16 -15.44
CA LYS A 3 -11.85 26.48 -14.95
C LYS A 3 -11.58 25.12 -15.62
N VAL A 4 -12.60 24.49 -16.19
CA VAL A 4 -12.46 23.18 -16.86
C VAL A 4 -11.69 23.29 -18.18
N THR A 5 -11.80 24.42 -18.88
CA THR A 5 -11.23 24.60 -20.23
C THR A 5 -9.69 24.75 -20.25
N LEU A 6 -9.05 25.20 -19.16
CA LEU A 6 -7.59 25.37 -19.14
C LEU A 6 -6.82 24.05 -19.00
N ILE A 7 -7.40 23.07 -18.29
CA ILE A 7 -6.78 21.76 -18.06
C ILE A 7 -6.75 20.96 -19.36
N SER A 8 -7.82 21.06 -20.16
CA SER A 8 -7.94 20.38 -21.46
C SER A 8 -6.92 20.86 -22.50
N ILE A 9 -6.54 22.14 -22.45
CA ILE A 9 -5.59 22.73 -23.41
C ILE A 9 -4.14 22.37 -23.04
N ALA A 10 -3.80 22.30 -21.75
CA ALA A 10 -2.47 21.89 -21.29
C ALA A 10 -2.20 20.38 -21.46
N LEU A 11 -3.24 19.55 -21.35
CA LEU A 11 -3.14 18.11 -21.64
C LEU A 11 -2.91 17.86 -23.14
N ALA A 12 -3.55 18.65 -24.01
CA ALA A 12 -3.39 18.49 -25.45
C ALA A 12 -2.01 18.98 -25.95
N THR A 13 -1.45 20.06 -25.40
CA THR A 13 -0.13 20.56 -25.85
C THR A 13 1.05 19.70 -25.42
N THR A 14 0.94 18.96 -24.31
CA THR A 14 1.99 18.03 -23.86
C THR A 14 1.98 16.68 -24.60
N LEU A 15 0.85 16.26 -25.19
CA LEU A 15 0.77 15.05 -26.00
C LEU A 15 1.43 15.19 -27.39
N PHE A 16 1.61 16.40 -27.92
CA PHE A 16 2.10 16.63 -29.30
C PHE A 16 3.56 17.10 -29.40
N THR A 17 4.26 17.37 -28.29
CA THR A 17 5.70 17.70 -28.30
C THR A 17 6.50 16.51 -27.75
N GLY A 18 6.82 15.56 -28.63
CA GLY A 18 7.51 14.29 -28.35
C GLY A 18 8.97 14.39 -27.88
N CYS A 19 9.30 15.31 -26.97
CA CYS A 19 10.66 15.49 -26.44
C CYS A 19 10.68 15.71 -24.91
N ALA A 20 9.93 14.96 -24.10
CA ALA A 20 10.14 14.90 -22.65
C ALA A 20 9.32 13.78 -21.98
N GLY A 21 9.75 12.52 -22.12
CA GLY A 21 9.13 11.40 -21.37
C GLY A 21 9.17 11.58 -19.84
N GLY A 22 10.05 12.44 -19.32
CA GLY A 22 10.16 12.74 -17.89
C GLY A 22 9.14 13.75 -17.34
N SER A 23 8.74 14.77 -18.12
CA SER A 23 7.89 15.86 -17.61
C SER A 23 6.42 15.48 -17.51
N PHE A 24 5.92 14.66 -18.43
CA PHE A 24 4.55 14.14 -18.37
C PHE A 24 4.38 13.11 -17.25
N LYS A 25 5.34 12.18 -17.09
CA LYS A 25 5.32 11.23 -15.96
C LYS A 25 5.34 11.97 -14.63
N GLN A 26 6.22 12.96 -14.46
CA GLN A 26 6.26 13.79 -13.24
C GLN A 26 4.95 14.53 -12.99
N LEU A 27 4.28 15.03 -14.04
CA LEU A 27 2.99 15.69 -13.91
C LEU A 27 1.89 14.73 -13.44
N VAL A 28 1.82 13.54 -14.03
CA VAL A 28 0.86 12.48 -13.66
C VAL A 28 1.13 11.99 -12.24
N ASP A 29 2.39 11.66 -11.94
CA ASP A 29 2.84 11.22 -10.61
C ASP A 29 2.46 12.26 -9.54
N LYS A 30 2.67 13.55 -9.82
CA LYS A 30 2.30 14.64 -8.91
C LYS A 30 0.78 14.76 -8.72
N GLN A 31 -0.02 14.50 -9.76
CA GLN A 31 -1.48 14.46 -9.64
C GLN A 31 -1.97 13.25 -8.83
N LEU A 32 -1.25 12.13 -8.91
CA LEU A 32 -1.52 10.90 -8.14
C LEU A 32 -0.94 10.94 -6.71
N GLY A 33 -0.24 12.02 -6.35
CA GLY A 33 0.39 12.18 -5.03
C GLY A 33 1.65 11.33 -4.83
N VAL A 34 2.30 10.87 -5.90
CA VAL A 34 3.59 10.17 -5.84
C VAL A 34 4.71 11.18 -5.55
N PRO A 35 5.44 11.06 -4.42
CA PRO A 35 6.54 11.96 -4.12
C PRO A 35 7.72 11.73 -5.06
N GLN A 36 8.37 12.81 -5.49
CA GLN A 36 9.55 12.78 -6.38
C GLN A 36 10.87 12.77 -5.63
N SER A 37 10.84 12.93 -4.30
CA SER A 37 12.02 12.93 -3.44
C SER A 37 11.69 12.45 -2.03
N LYS A 38 12.71 12.06 -1.27
CA LYS A 38 12.56 11.69 0.15
C LYS A 38 11.99 12.85 0.96
N GLN A 39 12.46 14.08 0.69
CA GLN A 39 12.00 15.29 1.35
C GLN A 39 10.51 15.55 1.07
N GLU A 40 10.07 15.36 -0.17
CA GLU A 40 8.67 15.51 -0.56
C GLU A 40 7.79 14.47 0.13
N MET A 41 8.21 13.19 0.15
CA MET A 41 7.51 12.13 0.87
C MET A 41 7.33 12.45 2.36
N VAL A 42 8.40 12.90 3.02
CA VAL A 42 8.35 13.31 4.43
C VAL A 42 7.46 14.54 4.62
N ALA A 43 7.47 15.51 3.69
CA ALA A 43 6.64 16.70 3.78
C ALA A 43 5.14 16.38 3.65
N GLN A 44 4.77 15.46 2.77
CA GLN A 44 3.38 15.11 2.43
C GLN A 44 2.63 14.28 3.48
N ASN A 45 3.33 13.67 4.45
CA ASN A 45 2.71 12.82 5.47
C ASN A 45 2.85 13.43 6.88
N SER A 46 1.82 13.35 7.74
CA SER A 46 1.94 13.77 9.15
C SER A 46 2.86 12.89 9.99
N ASP A 47 2.95 11.60 9.68
CA ASP A 47 3.88 10.68 10.33
C ASP A 47 5.25 10.72 9.62
N LYS A 48 6.11 11.62 10.10
CA LYS A 48 7.43 11.89 9.51
C LYS A 48 8.37 10.69 9.63
N GLU A 49 8.32 9.95 10.73
CA GLU A 49 9.18 8.78 10.94
C GLU A 49 8.79 7.65 9.98
N MET A 50 7.49 7.36 9.85
CA MET A 50 6.99 6.34 8.92
C MET A 50 7.30 6.73 7.47
N ALA A 51 7.05 7.98 7.09
CA ALA A 51 7.37 8.48 5.76
C ALA A 51 8.88 8.45 5.48
N THR A 52 9.72 8.80 6.45
CA THR A 52 11.18 8.72 6.33
C THR A 52 11.62 7.27 6.09
N ALA A 53 11.07 6.33 6.87
CA ALA A 53 11.43 4.92 6.77
C ALA A 53 11.04 4.32 5.41
N PHE A 54 9.85 4.63 4.90
CA PHE A 54 9.42 4.16 3.56
C PHE A 54 10.07 4.92 2.40
N SER A 55 10.61 6.12 2.61
CA SER A 55 11.29 6.90 1.55
C SER A 55 12.50 6.22 0.94
N VAL A 56 13.06 5.19 1.60
CA VAL A 56 14.14 4.37 1.05
C VAL A 56 13.69 3.62 -0.21
N LEU A 57 12.39 3.33 -0.34
CA LEU A 57 11.82 2.59 -1.47
C LEU A 57 11.71 3.44 -2.75
N LEU A 58 11.85 4.77 -2.65
CA LEU A 58 11.88 5.65 -3.83
C LEU A 58 13.12 5.41 -4.72
N ASP A 59 14.16 4.82 -4.16
CA ASP A 59 15.38 4.48 -4.88
C ASP A 59 15.47 2.95 -5.00
N PRO A 60 15.30 2.39 -6.21
CA PRO A 60 15.33 0.95 -6.46
C PRO A 60 16.64 0.27 -6.02
N SER A 61 17.75 1.00 -5.89
CA SER A 61 19.03 0.44 -5.42
C SER A 61 18.98 -0.02 -3.95
N ASN A 62 18.04 0.50 -3.16
CA ASN A 62 17.84 0.11 -1.76
C ASN A 62 16.92 -1.11 -1.58
N GLN A 63 16.48 -1.72 -2.68
CA GLN A 63 15.54 -2.84 -2.65
C GLN A 63 16.29 -4.17 -2.81
N ALA A 64 16.05 -5.11 -1.90
CA ALA A 64 16.80 -6.36 -1.82
C ALA A 64 16.57 -7.32 -3.01
N LYS A 65 15.44 -7.16 -3.74
CA LYS A 65 15.05 -8.01 -4.87
C LYS A 65 14.75 -7.14 -6.09
N LYS A 66 15.67 -7.12 -7.06
CA LYS A 66 15.50 -6.35 -8.32
C LYS A 66 14.38 -6.87 -9.22
N ASP A 67 13.91 -8.09 -9.00
CA ASP A 67 12.84 -8.75 -9.78
C ASP A 67 11.44 -8.64 -9.12
N ARG A 68 11.35 -8.02 -7.94
CA ARG A 68 10.10 -7.71 -7.22
C ARG A 68 10.16 -6.29 -6.71
N THR A 69 10.16 -5.35 -7.66
CA THR A 69 10.25 -3.91 -7.37
C THR A 69 9.03 -3.45 -6.59
N ILE A 70 9.28 -2.64 -5.57
CA ILE A 70 8.27 -1.95 -4.79
C ILE A 70 8.27 -0.47 -5.20
N ASP A 71 7.17 0.01 -5.73
CA ASP A 71 7.00 1.42 -6.09
C ASP A 71 6.16 2.14 -5.03
N VAL A 72 6.55 3.37 -4.70
CA VAL A 72 5.68 4.28 -3.96
C VAL A 72 4.64 4.83 -4.95
N ARG A 73 3.34 4.60 -4.68
CA ARG A 73 2.23 4.98 -5.55
C ARG A 73 1.51 6.25 -5.11
N GLY A 74 1.64 6.62 -3.85
CA GLY A 74 1.06 7.86 -3.37
C GLY A 74 1.34 8.09 -1.90
N VAL A 75 1.53 9.34 -1.53
CA VAL A 75 1.68 9.79 -0.15
C VAL A 75 0.77 10.98 0.07
N LYS A 76 -0.02 10.89 1.13
CA LYS A 76 -0.92 11.96 1.57
C LYS A 76 -0.90 12.00 3.09
N ASP A 77 -1.40 13.07 3.67
CA ASP A 77 -1.43 13.24 5.12
C ASP A 77 -2.00 12.00 5.84
N GLY A 78 -1.15 11.30 6.59
CA GLY A 78 -1.49 10.10 7.33
C GLY A 78 -1.66 8.84 6.49
N SER A 79 -1.18 8.81 5.24
CA SER A 79 -1.32 7.66 4.34
C SER A 79 -0.13 7.46 3.38
N ILE A 80 0.23 6.20 3.12
CA ILE A 80 1.24 5.78 2.15
C ILE A 80 0.68 4.57 1.36
N GLU A 81 0.75 4.62 0.04
CA GLU A 81 0.43 3.50 -0.85
C GLU A 81 1.71 3.00 -1.53
N LEU A 82 1.95 1.69 -1.48
CA LEU A 82 3.06 1.00 -2.13
C LEU A 82 2.56 -0.11 -3.05
N SER A 83 3.28 -0.41 -4.10
CA SER A 83 2.96 -1.49 -5.05
C SER A 83 4.16 -2.41 -5.20
N ALA A 84 4.04 -3.66 -4.78
CA ALA A 84 5.01 -4.71 -5.07
C ALA A 84 4.53 -5.53 -6.27
N TYR A 85 5.22 -5.38 -7.40
CA TYR A 85 4.93 -6.16 -8.59
C TYR A 85 5.56 -7.55 -8.52
N ASN A 86 4.90 -8.52 -9.15
CA ASN A 86 5.33 -9.92 -9.17
C ASN A 86 5.63 -10.45 -7.76
N PHE A 87 4.86 -9.99 -6.77
CA PHE A 87 5.06 -10.35 -5.38
C PHE A 87 4.97 -11.87 -5.19
N ILE A 88 4.06 -12.53 -5.90
CA ILE A 88 4.13 -13.97 -6.19
C ILE A 88 4.25 -14.14 -7.69
N ARG A 89 5.25 -14.90 -8.10
CA ARG A 89 5.36 -15.37 -9.50
C ARG A 89 4.77 -16.74 -9.63
N TYR A 90 4.34 -17.07 -10.84
CA TYR A 90 3.98 -18.44 -11.19
C TYR A 90 5.05 -19.48 -10.80
N THR A 91 6.33 -19.17 -11.06
CA THR A 91 7.46 -20.05 -10.77
C THR A 91 7.67 -20.33 -9.28
N ASP A 92 7.03 -19.55 -8.40
CA ASP A 92 7.11 -19.75 -6.95
C ASP A 92 6.29 -20.98 -6.50
N LYS A 93 5.35 -21.48 -7.32
CA LYS A 93 4.47 -22.63 -7.00
C LYS A 93 3.65 -22.46 -5.71
N ILE A 94 3.27 -21.23 -5.38
CA ILE A 94 2.49 -20.90 -4.18
C ILE A 94 1.03 -20.73 -4.54
N ASN A 95 0.15 -21.56 -3.95
CA ASN A 95 -1.28 -21.30 -3.98
C ASN A 95 -1.58 -20.20 -2.96
N SER A 96 -2.01 -19.02 -3.41
CA SER A 96 -2.24 -17.86 -2.54
C SER A 96 -3.72 -17.53 -2.31
N ASP A 97 -4.61 -18.41 -2.77
CA ASP A 97 -6.06 -18.29 -2.56
C ASP A 97 -6.47 -18.73 -1.16
N LYS A 98 -5.55 -19.36 -0.43
CA LYS A 98 -5.69 -19.75 0.97
C LYS A 98 -4.64 -19.06 1.81
N TYR A 99 -5.02 -18.65 3.02
CA TYR A 99 -4.10 -18.22 4.06
C TYR A 99 -3.26 -19.44 4.47
N ASN A 100 -2.06 -19.60 3.92
CA ASN A 100 -1.15 -20.70 4.20
C ASN A 100 0.26 -20.19 4.53
N GLU A 101 0.98 -21.00 5.31
CA GLU A 101 2.28 -20.66 5.91
C GLU A 101 3.27 -20.01 4.92
N LEU A 102 3.44 -20.59 3.72
CA LEU A 102 4.36 -20.06 2.71
C LEU A 102 4.00 -18.64 2.27
N TYR A 103 2.72 -18.35 2.05
CA TYR A 103 2.28 -17.02 1.67
C TYR A 103 2.44 -16.00 2.81
N LEU A 104 2.23 -16.42 4.06
CA LEU A 104 2.42 -15.55 5.23
C LEU A 104 3.87 -15.20 5.44
N THR A 105 4.73 -16.21 5.39
CA THR A 105 6.17 -16.03 5.50
C THR A 105 6.69 -15.08 4.42
N LEU A 106 6.13 -15.12 3.20
CA LEU A 106 6.49 -14.13 2.17
C LEU A 106 6.08 -12.70 2.54
N ILE A 107 4.87 -12.50 3.08
CA ILE A 107 4.39 -11.18 3.49
C ILE A 107 5.18 -10.65 4.68
N GLU A 108 5.37 -11.46 5.71
CA GLU A 108 6.18 -11.12 6.89
C GLU A 108 7.62 -10.74 6.51
N ASN A 109 8.19 -11.45 5.54
CA ASN A 109 9.53 -11.17 5.05
C ASN A 109 9.60 -10.05 4.00
N SER A 110 8.46 -9.49 3.59
CA SER A 110 8.42 -8.40 2.61
C SER A 110 9.07 -7.14 3.19
N GLN A 111 9.76 -6.38 2.34
CA GLN A 111 10.42 -5.15 2.75
C GLN A 111 9.45 -4.13 3.38
N PRO A 112 8.20 -3.95 2.88
CA PRO A 112 7.28 -3.02 3.52
C PRO A 112 6.87 -3.46 4.92
N ALA A 113 6.66 -4.76 5.13
CA ALA A 113 6.32 -5.28 6.46
C ALA A 113 7.47 -5.10 7.44
N LYS A 114 8.71 -5.38 7.01
CA LYS A 114 9.90 -5.14 7.83
C LYS A 114 10.06 -3.66 8.21
N ILE A 115 9.92 -2.76 7.24
CA ILE A 115 9.99 -1.31 7.51
C ILE A 115 8.91 -0.88 8.51
N PHE A 116 7.67 -1.34 8.33
CA PHE A 116 6.56 -1.02 9.23
C PHE A 116 6.84 -1.50 10.67
N VAL A 117 7.26 -2.76 10.83
CA VAL A 117 7.57 -3.35 12.13
C VAL A 117 8.79 -2.69 12.77
N ASP A 118 9.82 -2.35 12.00
CA ASP A 118 11.01 -1.66 12.50
C ASP A 118 10.67 -0.27 13.05
N VAL A 119 9.79 0.48 12.37
CA VAL A 119 9.33 1.79 12.86
C VAL A 119 8.56 1.63 14.16
N ALA A 120 7.60 0.72 14.22
CA ALA A 120 6.84 0.44 15.44
C ALA A 120 7.74 0.01 16.60
N THR A 121 8.70 -0.88 16.33
CA THR A 121 9.66 -1.35 17.34
C THR A 121 10.52 -0.21 17.88
N LYS A 122 11.02 0.68 17.02
CA LYS A 122 11.79 1.86 17.43
C LYS A 122 10.99 2.83 18.30
N ARG A 123 9.66 2.86 18.14
CA ARG A 123 8.74 3.63 18.99
C ARG A 123 8.43 2.95 20.33
N GLY A 124 8.86 1.71 20.52
CA GLY A 124 8.46 0.89 21.67
C GLY A 124 7.02 0.35 21.57
N ASN A 125 6.46 0.34 20.37
CA ASN A 125 5.08 -0.08 20.10
C ASN A 125 5.01 -1.54 19.68
N LYS A 126 3.84 -2.16 19.91
CA LYS A 126 3.57 -3.55 19.56
C LYS A 126 2.82 -3.64 18.23
N VAL A 127 3.15 -4.64 17.43
CA VAL A 127 2.50 -4.93 16.16
C VAL A 127 1.84 -6.30 16.26
N LYS A 128 0.56 -6.34 15.92
CA LYS A 128 -0.22 -7.58 15.84
C LYS A 128 -0.73 -7.78 14.42
N ALA A 129 -0.74 -9.04 13.97
CA ALA A 129 -1.31 -9.44 12.70
C ALA A 129 -2.74 -9.96 12.89
N TYR A 130 -3.63 -9.55 11.98
CA TYR A 130 -5.04 -9.93 11.96
C TYR A 130 -5.45 -10.46 10.59
N LYS A 131 -6.54 -11.24 10.54
CA LYS A 131 -7.09 -11.79 9.30
C LYS A 131 -7.37 -10.69 8.28
N GLY A 132 -7.06 -10.95 7.01
CA GLY A 132 -7.29 -10.00 5.92
C GLY A 132 -8.75 -9.57 5.71
N SER A 133 -9.72 -10.25 6.33
CA SER A 133 -11.12 -9.82 6.32
C SER A 133 -11.34 -8.42 6.90
N ILE A 134 -10.46 -7.94 7.79
CA ILE A 134 -10.59 -6.59 8.35
C ILE A 134 -10.05 -5.49 7.42
N ASN A 135 -9.35 -5.84 6.34
CA ASN A 135 -8.78 -4.87 5.39
C ASN A 135 -9.84 -3.93 4.81
N TYR A 136 -11.02 -4.45 4.47
CA TYR A 136 -12.12 -3.64 3.94
C TYR A 136 -12.60 -2.59 4.96
N ILE A 137 -12.77 -3.00 6.21
CA ILE A 137 -13.21 -2.12 7.31
C ILE A 137 -12.18 -1.00 7.49
N VAL A 138 -10.90 -1.34 7.47
CA VAL A 138 -9.86 -0.35 7.74
C VAL A 138 -9.62 0.58 6.55
N PHE A 139 -9.61 0.07 5.31
CA PHE A 139 -9.07 0.82 4.16
C PHE A 139 -10.06 1.09 3.03
N GLY A 140 -11.31 0.63 3.10
CA GLY A 140 -12.30 0.85 2.04
C GLY A 140 -12.38 2.32 1.59
N ASP A 141 -12.43 3.27 2.54
CA ASP A 141 -12.50 4.70 2.26
C ASP A 141 -11.18 5.32 1.78
N ASP A 142 -10.05 4.83 2.30
CA ASP A 142 -8.73 5.36 1.94
C ASP A 142 -8.34 4.93 0.51
N ILE A 143 -8.78 3.75 0.07
CA ILE A 143 -8.60 3.30 -1.31
C ILE A 143 -9.37 4.19 -2.28
N ASN A 144 -10.61 4.56 -1.95
CA ASN A 144 -11.38 5.54 -2.73
C ASN A 144 -10.69 6.92 -2.76
N THR A 145 -9.95 7.28 -1.71
CA THR A 145 -9.18 8.53 -1.65
C THR A 145 -7.94 8.51 -2.55
N TYR A 146 -7.28 7.37 -2.70
CA TYR A 146 -6.14 7.18 -3.62
C TYR A 146 -6.57 7.00 -5.08
N ARG A 147 -7.70 6.34 -5.31
CA ARG A 147 -8.26 6.04 -6.63
C ARG A 147 -9.52 6.87 -6.85
N LEU A 148 -9.36 8.16 -7.13
CA LEU A 148 -10.44 9.06 -7.55
C LEU A 148 -11.45 8.35 -8.47
N GLU A 149 -12.67 8.15 -7.94
CA GLU A 149 -13.93 7.76 -8.60
C GLU A 149 -13.82 6.98 -9.93
N THR A 150 -13.41 5.71 -9.86
CA THR A 150 -13.66 4.75 -10.96
C THR A 150 -14.91 3.94 -10.65
N ASN A 151 -16.03 4.38 -11.25
CA ASN A 151 -17.33 3.71 -11.17
C ASN A 151 -17.21 2.21 -11.49
N GLY A 152 -17.62 1.36 -10.55
CA GLY A 152 -17.93 -0.05 -10.81
C GLY A 152 -16.83 -1.09 -10.58
N VAL A 153 -15.72 -0.76 -9.91
CA VAL A 153 -14.67 -1.74 -9.57
C VAL A 153 -14.98 -2.39 -8.22
N SER A 154 -15.17 -3.71 -8.20
CA SER A 154 -15.26 -4.51 -6.97
C SER A 154 -13.89 -5.01 -6.58
N TYR A 155 -13.42 -4.65 -5.38
CA TYR A 155 -12.11 -5.03 -4.86
C TYR A 155 -12.21 -6.25 -3.94
N GLN A 156 -11.28 -7.18 -4.07
CA GLN A 156 -11.19 -8.37 -3.21
C GLN A 156 -10.01 -8.21 -2.22
N TYR A 157 -10.33 -8.11 -0.93
CA TYR A 157 -9.38 -7.78 0.14
C TYR A 157 -8.87 -8.97 0.96
N THR A 158 -9.19 -10.19 0.54
CA THR A 158 -9.40 -11.29 1.50
C THR A 158 -8.15 -12.09 1.87
N THR A 159 -6.98 -11.86 1.26
CA THR A 159 -5.89 -12.86 1.36
C THR A 159 -4.71 -12.49 2.27
N SER A 160 -4.47 -11.22 2.59
CA SER A 160 -3.25 -10.82 3.32
C SER A 160 -3.54 -10.35 4.75
N PRO A 161 -2.69 -10.65 5.75
CA PRO A 161 -2.90 -10.20 7.11
C PRO A 161 -2.86 -8.67 7.21
N THR A 162 -3.63 -8.08 8.12
CA THR A 162 -3.54 -6.67 8.48
C THR A 162 -2.61 -6.51 9.67
N TYR A 163 -1.58 -5.66 9.59
CA TYR A 163 -0.69 -5.35 10.70
C TYR A 163 -1.17 -4.08 11.37
N ILE A 164 -1.41 -4.12 12.68
CA ILE A 164 -1.83 -2.96 13.46
C ILE A 164 -0.78 -2.69 14.53
N GLU A 165 -0.27 -1.46 14.53
CA GLU A 165 0.62 -0.91 15.56
C GLU A 165 -0.22 -0.36 16.72
N PHE A 166 0.11 -0.77 17.94
CA PHE A 166 -0.50 -0.32 19.17
C PHE A 166 0.54 0.35 20.07
N ASP A 167 0.16 1.49 20.66
CA ASP A 167 0.95 2.13 21.71
C ASP A 167 0.88 1.34 23.04
N SER A 168 1.60 1.83 24.04
CA SER A 168 1.63 1.26 25.39
C SER A 168 0.26 1.23 26.09
N ASN A 169 -0.72 2.01 25.62
CA ASN A 169 -2.09 2.06 26.12
C ASN A 169 -3.07 1.22 25.27
N ASN A 170 -2.55 0.36 24.38
CA ASN A 170 -3.33 -0.42 23.41
C ASN A 170 -4.19 0.44 22.47
N LYS A 171 -3.77 1.68 22.17
CA LYS A 171 -4.41 2.52 21.16
C LYS A 171 -3.74 2.33 19.82
N ILE A 172 -4.54 2.30 18.75
CA ILE A 172 -4.05 2.17 17.39
C ILE A 172 -3.24 3.42 17.01
N VAL A 173 -2.02 3.21 16.52
CA VAL A 173 -1.08 4.24 16.07
C VAL A 173 -0.96 4.28 14.55
N SER A 174 -0.81 3.10 13.95
CA SER A 174 -0.76 2.92 12.51
C SER A 174 -1.30 1.56 12.11
N ILE A 175 -1.70 1.43 10.86
CA ILE A 175 -2.19 0.18 10.30
C ILE A 175 -1.58 0.00 8.91
N MET A 176 -1.16 -1.21 8.60
CA MET A 176 -0.75 -1.62 7.26
C MET A 176 -1.63 -2.80 6.81
N ALA A 177 -2.37 -2.59 5.72
CA ALA A 177 -3.11 -3.63 5.02
C ALA A 177 -2.56 -3.85 3.62
N TYR A 178 -3.15 -4.85 2.96
CA TYR A 178 -2.76 -5.21 1.63
C TYR A 178 -4.01 -5.53 0.82
N MET A 179 -3.90 -5.23 -0.46
CA MET A 179 -4.74 -5.77 -1.48
C MET A 179 -3.87 -6.62 -2.38
N ALA A 180 -4.43 -7.72 -2.85
CA ALA A 180 -3.76 -8.54 -3.83
C ALA A 180 -4.51 -8.48 -5.14
N GLU A 181 -3.80 -8.12 -6.20
CA GLU A 181 -4.32 -8.15 -7.56
C GLU A 181 -3.79 -9.40 -8.24
N THR A 182 -4.72 -10.18 -8.75
CA THR A 182 -4.46 -11.43 -9.43
C THR A 182 -4.57 -11.19 -10.92
N GLN A 183 -3.47 -11.36 -11.65
CA GLN A 183 -3.48 -11.25 -13.10
C GLN A 183 -3.54 -12.65 -13.72
N PHE A 184 -4.45 -12.82 -14.68
CA PHE A 184 -4.57 -14.02 -15.49
C PHE A 184 -4.00 -13.74 -16.88
N GLN A 185 -3.09 -14.59 -17.36
CA GLN A 185 -2.61 -14.48 -18.73
C GLN A 185 -3.73 -14.92 -19.70
N SER A 186 -4.24 -13.99 -20.51
CA SER A 186 -5.44 -14.15 -21.34
C SER A 186 -5.33 -15.17 -22.48
N ASN A 187 -4.14 -15.68 -22.79
CA ASN A 187 -3.89 -16.51 -23.97
C ASN A 187 -3.59 -18.00 -23.67
N LEU A 188 -3.78 -18.46 -22.43
CA LEU A 188 -3.55 -19.86 -22.07
C LEU A 188 -4.78 -20.46 -21.36
N PRO A 189 -5.24 -21.67 -21.74
CA PRO A 189 -6.35 -22.32 -21.06
C PRO A 189 -5.94 -22.71 -19.64
N LYS A 190 -6.38 -21.94 -18.63
CA LYS A 190 -6.32 -22.24 -17.18
C LYS A 190 -4.95 -22.26 -16.47
N SER A 191 -3.97 -21.44 -16.85
CA SER A 191 -2.76 -21.22 -16.04
C SER A 191 -2.05 -19.99 -16.61
N GLU A 192 -1.67 -18.94 -15.89
CA GLU A 192 -0.79 -18.89 -14.71
C GLU A 192 -1.00 -17.54 -13.99
N LEU A 193 -0.83 -17.50 -12.67
CA LEU A 193 -1.29 -16.40 -11.81
C LEU A 193 -0.10 -15.63 -11.24
N THR A 194 0.19 -14.44 -11.76
CA THR A 194 1.05 -13.47 -11.06
C THR A 194 0.19 -12.71 -10.06
N LYS A 195 0.74 -12.50 -8.86
CA LYS A 195 0.06 -11.74 -7.81
C LYS A 195 0.87 -10.51 -7.48
N ASP A 196 0.29 -9.36 -7.78
CA ASP A 196 0.80 -8.06 -7.35
C ASP A 196 0.18 -7.74 -6.00
N LEU A 197 0.95 -7.10 -5.11
CA LEU A 197 0.44 -6.60 -3.84
C LEU A 197 0.46 -5.08 -3.82
N THR A 198 -0.64 -4.49 -3.42
CA THR A 198 -0.69 -3.09 -3.01
C THR A 198 -0.72 -3.04 -1.49
N PHE A 199 0.17 -2.28 -0.88
CA PHE A 199 0.24 -2.07 0.55
C PHE A 199 -0.34 -0.69 0.84
N PHE A 200 -1.27 -0.63 1.78
CA PHE A 200 -1.87 0.60 2.25
C PHE A 200 -1.45 0.79 3.70
N ILE A 201 -0.78 1.89 3.98
CA ILE A 201 -0.35 2.25 5.32
C ILE A 201 -1.12 3.51 5.71
N VAL A 202 -1.82 3.49 6.85
CA VAL A 202 -2.44 4.67 7.47
C VAL A 202 -1.82 4.90 8.83
N THR A 203 -1.63 6.18 9.19
CA THR A 203 -0.94 6.58 10.41
C THR A 203 -1.70 7.69 11.14
N GLY A 204 -1.33 7.94 12.40
CA GLY A 204 -1.75 9.13 13.14
C GLY A 204 -3.28 9.25 13.27
N ALA A 205 -3.82 10.42 12.94
CA ALA A 205 -5.26 10.69 13.07
C ALA A 205 -6.13 9.75 12.22
N LYS A 206 -5.64 9.36 11.02
CA LYS A 206 -6.36 8.43 10.15
C LYS A 206 -6.40 7.02 10.70
N ALA A 207 -5.30 6.53 11.28
CA ALA A 207 -5.30 5.23 11.94
C ALA A 207 -6.20 5.24 13.19
N LYS A 208 -6.13 6.33 13.97
CA LYS A 208 -6.98 6.53 15.15
C LYS A 208 -8.47 6.55 14.82
N SER A 209 -8.88 7.12 13.69
CA SER A 209 -10.30 7.13 13.30
C SER A 209 -10.85 5.74 12.99
N LYS A 210 -10.00 4.74 12.72
CA LYS A 210 -10.41 3.34 12.52
C LYS A 210 -10.63 2.58 13.83
N GLN A 211 -10.25 3.15 14.98
CA GLN A 211 -10.40 2.53 16.29
C GLN A 211 -11.86 2.16 16.60
N GLU A 212 -12.81 3.02 16.24
CA GLU A 212 -14.23 2.78 16.50
C GLU A 212 -14.80 1.66 15.62
N GLN A 213 -14.27 1.52 14.39
CA GLN A 213 -14.67 0.48 13.45
C GLN A 213 -14.03 -0.87 13.81
N LEU A 214 -12.85 -0.86 14.43
CA LEU A 214 -12.12 -2.03 14.92
C LEU A 214 -12.44 -2.31 16.40
N THR A 215 -13.65 -2.78 16.67
CA THR A 215 -14.05 -3.17 18.04
C THR A 215 -13.15 -4.28 18.61
N ASN A 216 -13.01 -4.35 19.92
CA ASN A 216 -12.23 -5.40 20.60
C ASN A 216 -12.63 -6.80 20.16
N LYS A 217 -13.94 -7.06 20.02
CA LYS A 217 -14.46 -8.35 19.55
C LYS A 217 -13.94 -8.71 18.15
N TYR A 218 -13.99 -7.76 17.21
CA TYR A 218 -13.47 -8.01 15.86
C TYR A 218 -11.97 -8.29 15.86
N LEU A 219 -11.21 -7.55 16.68
CA LEU A 219 -9.77 -7.77 16.83
C LEU A 219 -9.48 -9.15 17.42
N GLU A 220 -10.23 -9.59 18.43
CA GLU A 220 -10.10 -10.93 19.03
C GLU A 220 -10.44 -12.04 18.01
N ASP A 221 -11.58 -11.94 17.32
CA ASP A 221 -12.03 -12.94 16.34
C ASP A 221 -11.10 -13.04 15.12
N CYS A 222 -10.40 -11.95 14.80
CA CYS A 222 -9.50 -11.84 13.67
C CYS A 222 -8.02 -11.96 14.04
N PHE A 223 -7.66 -12.10 15.31
CA PHE A 223 -6.26 -12.19 15.71
C PHE A 223 -5.59 -13.42 15.09
N LEU A 224 -4.33 -13.26 14.69
CA LEU A 224 -3.51 -14.33 14.16
C LEU A 224 -2.29 -14.58 15.03
N PHE A 225 -1.42 -13.57 15.18
CA PHE A 225 -0.17 -13.68 15.93
C PHE A 225 0.41 -12.31 16.29
N ASN A 226 1.30 -12.31 17.29
CA ASN A 226 2.14 -11.14 17.61
C ASN A 226 3.32 -11.10 16.64
N VAL A 227 3.67 -9.90 16.19
CA VAL A 227 4.72 -9.69 15.19
C VAL A 227 6.03 -9.26 15.84
N ASN A 228 5.96 -8.47 16.92
CA ASN A 228 7.08 -8.08 17.77
C ASN A 228 6.69 -8.00 19.25
#